data_AF-A0A8T5BJD2-F1
#
_entry.id   AF-A0A8T5BJD2-F1
#
_cell.length_a   1.000
_cell.length_b   1.000
_cell.length_c   1.000
_cell.angle_alpha   90.00
_cell.angle_beta   90.00
_cell.angle_gamma   90.00
#
_symmetry.space_group_name_H-M   'P 1'
#
loop_
_entity.id
_entity.type
_entity.pdbx_description
1 polymer ?
#
loop_
_entity_poly.entity_id
_entity_poly.type
_entity_poly.pdbx_seq_one_letter_code
_entity_poly.pdbx_strand_id
1 'polypeptide(L)'
;MAEIKVKMSIDPFKVVQKALEKVEKPEFPSKIVALNYDEEADVLYVKFKHAKIIDNSPLDDEGLVLASLNEQREIVGLIIMEASKLA
;
A
#
# COMPACT_ATOMS: atom_id res chain seq x y z
N MET A 1 30.13 3.54 -16.94
CA MET A 1 29.50 3.22 -15.64
C MET A 1 28.49 2.12 -15.91
N ALA A 2 28.47 1.05 -15.13
CA ALA A 2 27.47 -0.01 -15.29
C ALA A 2 26.14 0.47 -14.70
N GLU A 3 25.04 0.38 -15.45
CA GLU A 3 23.69 0.58 -14.91
C GLU A 3 23.34 -0.61 -14.01
N ILE A 4 23.20 -0.35 -12.71
CA ILE A 4 22.67 -1.34 -11.78
C ILE A 4 21.14 -1.27 -11.87
N LYS A 5 20.53 -2.31 -12.43
CA LYS A 5 19.07 -2.45 -12.49
C LYS A 5 18.57 -3.07 -11.19
N VAL A 6 18.03 -2.25 -10.30
CA VAL A 6 17.33 -2.69 -9.10
C VAL A 6 15.83 -2.67 -9.38
N LYS A 7 15.12 -3.75 -9.06
CA LYS A 7 13.66 -3.86 -9.20
C LYS A 7 13.08 -4.68 -8.06
N MET A 8 11.83 -4.39 -7.71
CA MET A 8 10.99 -5.34 -6.98
C MET A 8 10.52 -6.45 -7.93
N SER A 9 10.05 -7.57 -7.38
CA SER A 9 9.40 -8.64 -8.16
C SER A 9 8.05 -8.23 -8.73
N ILE A 10 7.39 -7.22 -8.14
CA ILE A 10 6.16 -6.58 -8.61
C ILE A 10 6.42 -5.12 -9.03
N ASP A 11 5.51 -4.53 -9.80
CA ASP A 11 5.42 -3.07 -9.94
C ASP A 11 4.54 -2.52 -8.80
N PRO A 12 5.14 -1.94 -7.75
CA PRO A 12 4.37 -1.55 -6.57
C PRO A 12 3.42 -0.39 -6.86
N PHE A 13 3.74 0.51 -7.81
CA PHE A 13 2.86 1.65 -8.14
C PHE A 13 1.60 1.19 -8.86
N LYS A 14 1.75 0.25 -9.79
CA LYS A 14 0.62 -0.39 -10.48
C LYS A 14 -0.27 -1.14 -9.50
N VAL A 15 0.32 -1.86 -8.54
CA VAL A 15 -0.43 -2.54 -7.47
C VAL A 15 -1.23 -1.55 -6.64
N VAL A 16 -0.62 -0.44 -6.20
CA VAL A 16 -1.34 0.61 -5.45
C VAL A 16 -2.50 1.15 -6.26
N GLN A 17 -2.29 1.46 -7.55
CA GLN A 17 -3.37 1.97 -8.40
C GLN A 17 -4.55 1.00 -8.47
N LYS A 18 -4.30 -0.28 -8.79
CA LYS A 18 -5.37 -1.29 -8.88
C LYS A 18 -6.05 -1.55 -7.55
N ALA A 19 -5.32 -1.49 -6.43
CA ALA A 19 -5.91 -1.62 -5.10
C ALA A 19 -6.86 -0.45 -4.82
N LEU A 20 -6.45 0.78 -5.17
CA LEU A 20 -7.28 1.97 -4.99
C LEU A 20 -8.51 2.02 -5.90
N GLU A 21 -8.47 1.37 -7.07
CA GLU A 21 -9.64 1.22 -7.95
C GLU A 21 -10.74 0.33 -7.35
N LYS A 22 -10.41 -0.53 -6.38
CA LYS A 22 -11.34 -1.50 -5.77
C LYS A 22 -11.99 -1.01 -4.47
N VAL A 23 -11.57 0.12 -3.93
CA VAL A 23 -12.03 0.61 -2.62
C VAL A 23 -13.04 1.74 -2.78
N GLU A 24 -14.04 1.79 -1.90
CA GLU A 24 -15.11 2.80 -1.97
C GLU A 24 -14.71 4.18 -1.41
N LYS A 25 -13.51 4.33 -0.82
CA LYS A 25 -13.08 5.60 -0.20
C LYS A 25 -12.39 6.54 -1.19
N PRO A 26 -12.85 7.80 -1.32
CA PRO A 26 -12.41 8.68 -2.42
C PRO A 26 -11.15 9.51 -2.14
N GLU A 27 -10.69 9.64 -0.88
CA GLU A 27 -9.61 10.56 -0.53
C GLU A 27 -8.40 9.85 0.06
N PHE A 28 -7.44 9.53 -0.81
CA PHE A 28 -6.10 9.10 -0.42
C PHE A 28 -5.10 10.24 -0.63
N PRO A 29 -4.08 10.36 0.23
CA PRO A 29 -2.99 11.29 -0.03
C PRO A 29 -2.32 10.97 -1.39
N SER A 30 -2.06 11.99 -2.20
CA SER A 30 -1.48 11.85 -3.54
C SER A 30 0.02 11.51 -3.56
N LYS A 31 0.67 11.46 -2.39
CA LYS A 31 2.12 11.24 -2.26
C LYS A 31 2.40 9.97 -1.49
N ILE A 32 3.24 9.10 -2.07
CA ILE A 32 3.81 7.93 -1.41
C ILE A 32 5.21 8.30 -0.91
N VAL A 33 5.49 8.04 0.37
CA VAL A 33 6.80 8.27 1.00
C VAL A 33 7.62 6.99 1.14
N ALA A 34 6.98 5.83 1.19
CA ALA A 34 7.67 4.54 1.22
C ALA A 34 6.79 3.42 0.66
N LEU A 35 7.44 2.45 0.02
CA LEU A 35 6.89 1.19 -0.45
C LEU A 35 7.79 0.08 0.08
N ASN A 36 7.21 -0.91 0.74
CA ASN A 36 7.91 -2.09 1.19
C ASN A 36 7.11 -3.33 0.81
N TYR A 37 7.64 -4.14 -0.10
CA TYR A 37 7.02 -5.39 -0.51
C TYR A 37 7.69 -6.56 0.21
N ASP A 38 6.90 -7.30 0.98
CA ASP A 38 7.29 -8.56 1.57
C ASP A 38 6.91 -9.69 0.60
N GLU A 39 7.90 -10.25 -0.08
CA GLU A 39 7.67 -11.30 -1.09
C GLU A 39 7.23 -12.63 -0.47
N GLU A 40 7.63 -12.91 0.77
CA GLU A 40 7.28 -14.17 1.45
C GLU A 40 5.82 -14.16 1.90
N ALA A 41 5.35 -13.00 2.39
CA ALA A 41 3.96 -12.82 2.81
C ALA A 41 3.01 -12.43 1.66
N ASP A 42 3.54 -12.02 0.50
CA ASP A 42 2.80 -11.38 -0.60
C ASP A 42 2.01 -10.14 -0.13
N VAL A 43 2.69 -9.26 0.61
CA VAL A 43 2.08 -8.04 1.19
C VAL A 43 2.88 -6.80 0.80
N LEU A 44 2.19 -5.81 0.22
CA LEU A 44 2.75 -4.49 -0.06
C LEU A 44 2.30 -3.48 1.00
N TYR A 45 3.27 -2.96 1.75
CA TYR A 45 3.08 -1.86 2.69
C TYR A 45 3.36 -0.52 2.01
N VAL A 46 2.39 0.37 2.06
CA VAL A 46 2.46 1.72 1.49
C VAL A 46 2.40 2.74 2.62
N LYS A 47 3.30 3.71 2.63
CA LYS A 47 3.21 4.86 3.52
C LYS A 47 2.99 6.13 2.71
N PHE A 48 2.02 6.93 3.13
CA PHE A 48 1.76 8.25 2.54
C PHE A 48 2.43 9.39 3.30
N LYS A 49 2.67 9.20 4.61
CA LYS A 49 3.40 10.15 5.45
C LYS A 49 4.13 9.44 6.57
N HIS A 50 5.12 10.11 7.16
CA HIS A 50 5.80 9.62 8.36
C HIS A 50 4.92 9.92 9.57
N ALA A 51 4.12 8.94 9.97
CA ALA A 51 3.25 9.00 11.14
C ALA A 51 3.25 7.65 11.85
N LYS A 52 2.94 7.67 13.16
CA LYS A 52 2.71 6.47 13.94
C LYS A 52 1.38 5.85 13.53
N ILE A 53 1.41 4.58 13.11
CA ILE A 53 0.21 3.78 12.86
C ILE A 53 -0.24 3.20 14.20
N ILE A 54 -1.51 3.37 14.54
CA ILE A 54 -2.09 2.84 15.78
C ILE A 54 -3.19 1.81 15.53
N ASP A 55 -3.74 1.77 14.32
CA ASP A 55 -4.86 0.91 13.98
C ASP A 55 -4.89 0.61 12.47
N ASN A 56 -5.61 -0.44 12.07
CA ASN A 56 -5.87 -0.78 10.68
C ASN A 56 -7.35 -1.09 10.47
N SER A 57 -7.89 -0.70 9.31
CA SER A 57 -9.30 -0.95 8.96
C SER A 57 -9.44 -1.42 7.52
N PRO A 58 -10.32 -2.39 7.22
CA PRO A 58 -10.56 -2.82 5.85
C PRO A 58 -11.14 -1.68 4.99
N LEU A 59 -10.74 -1.67 3.72
CA LEU A 59 -11.20 -0.74 2.69
C LEU A 59 -12.00 -1.41 1.58
N ASP A 60 -11.99 -2.74 1.53
CA ASP A 60 -12.77 -3.57 0.65
C ASP A 60 -13.49 -4.68 1.44
N ASP A 61 -14.45 -5.34 0.80
CA ASP A 61 -15.24 -6.41 1.42
C ASP A 61 -14.44 -7.71 1.64
N GLU A 62 -13.37 -7.90 0.85
CA GLU A 62 -12.52 -9.09 0.90
C GLU A 62 -11.45 -9.00 2.01
N GLY A 63 -11.22 -7.82 2.59
CA GLY A 63 -10.17 -7.57 3.57
C GLY A 63 -8.76 -7.60 2.99
N LEU A 64 -8.62 -7.44 1.67
CA LEU A 64 -7.34 -7.48 0.95
C LEU A 64 -6.64 -6.13 0.97
N VAL A 65 -7.39 -5.04 1.08
CA VAL A 65 -6.83 -3.69 1.22
C VAL A 65 -7.21 -3.14 2.59
N LEU A 66 -6.21 -2.82 3.40
CA LEU A 66 -6.39 -2.20 4.71
C LEU A 66 -5.83 -0.78 4.70
N ALA A 67 -6.56 0.16 5.29
CA ALA A 67 -6.03 1.48 5.66
C ALA A 67 -5.27 1.38 6.97
N SER A 68 -4.05 1.93 7.00
CA SER A 68 -3.33 2.19 8.24
C SER A 68 -3.67 3.59 8.77
N LEU A 69 -4.10 3.67 10.03
CA LEU A 69 -4.62 4.90 10.65
C LEU A 69 -3.68 5.43 11.73
N ASN A 70 -3.58 6.76 11.84
CA ASN A 70 -2.94 7.43 12.97
C ASN A 70 -3.92 7.71 14.11
N GLU A 71 -3.43 8.36 15.17
CA GLU A 71 -4.20 8.72 16.37
C GLU A 71 -5.39 9.65 16.07
N GLN A 72 -5.34 10.38 14.96
CA GLN A 72 -6.41 11.26 14.48
C GLN A 72 -7.40 10.55 13.53
N ARG A 73 -7.28 9.22 13.35
CA ARG A 73 -8.05 8.40 12.38
C ARG A 73 -7.86 8.82 10.92
N GLU A 74 -6.76 9.50 10.60
CA GLU A 74 -6.40 9.80 9.23
C GLU A 74 -5.69 8.60 8.59
N ILE A 75 -5.95 8.37 7.31
CA ILE A 75 -5.23 7.35 6.53
C ILE A 75 -3.79 7.83 6.30
N VAL A 76 -2.84 7.07 6.82
CA VAL A 76 -1.40 7.37 6.72
C VAL A 76 -0.62 6.35 5.88
N GLY A 77 -1.28 5.26 5.51
CA GLY A 77 -0.73 4.20 4.68
C GLY A 77 -1.77 3.17 4.26
N LEU A 78 -1.33 2.18 3.49
CA LEU A 78 -2.10 1.02 3.08
C LEU A 78 -1.31 -0.26 3.39
N ILE A 79 -2.06 -1.34 3.60
CA ILE A 79 -1.56 -2.71 3.57
C ILE A 79 -2.35 -3.41 2.47
N ILE A 80 -1.65 -3.88 1.44
CA ILE A 80 -2.26 -4.57 0.30
C ILE A 80 -1.81 -6.03 0.37
N MET A 81 -2.74 -6.91 0.68
CA MET A 81 -2.56 -8.36 0.73
C MET A 81 -2.64 -8.94 -0.69
N GLU A 82 -2.00 -10.09 -0.90
CA GLU A 82 -1.96 -10.77 -2.20
C GLU A 82 -1.53 -9.83 -3.34
N ALA A 83 -0.56 -8.95 -3.05
CA ALA A 83 -0.17 -7.82 -3.89
C ALA A 83 0.25 -8.27 -5.30
N SER A 84 0.85 -9.45 -5.43
CA SER A 84 1.24 -10.06 -6.69
C SER A 84 0.06 -10.26 -7.67
N LYS A 85 -1.17 -10.47 -7.17
CA LYS A 85 -2.37 -10.61 -8.01
C LYS A 85 -2.76 -9.29 -8.71
N LEU A 86 -2.24 -8.16 -8.22
CA LEU A 86 -2.48 -6.83 -8.76
C LEU A 86 -1.30 -6.30 -9.60
N ALA A 87 -0.19 -7.04 -9.72
CA ALA A 87 1.01 -6.61 -10.41
C ALA A 87 0.87 -6.44 -11.94
#